data_AF-A0A258BNU0-F1
#
_entry.id   AF-A0A258BNU0-F1
#
_cell.length_a   1.000
_cell.length_b   1.000
_cell.length_c   1.000
_cell.angle_alpha   90.00
_cell.angle_beta   90.00
_cell.angle_gamma   90.00
#
_symmetry.space_group_name_H-M   'P 1'
#
loop_
_entity.id
_entity.type
_entity.pdbx_description
1 polymer ?
#
loop_
_entity_poly.entity_id
_entity_poly.type
_entity_poly.pdbx_seq_one_letter_code
_entity_poly.pdbx_strand_id
1 'polypeptide(L)'
;MLLASRIFLGLFLLANGLNFWFHWLPISPPQSEAANRLMDGLVFSGLFGVVKYVEILAGIALLANRFVPLALAAMMPLTVVICYVDYVLIV
;
A
#
# COMPACT_ATOMS: atom_id res chain seq x y z
N MET A 1 -10.88 4.74 20.78
CA MET A 1 -9.84 3.88 20.17
C MET A 1 -10.03 3.70 18.67
N LEU A 2 -11.17 3.20 18.20
CA LEU A 2 -11.42 2.96 16.76
C LEU A 2 -11.26 4.20 15.85
N LEU A 3 -11.63 5.39 16.33
CA LEU A 3 -11.53 6.63 15.54
C LEU A 3 -10.06 6.99 15.22
N ALA A 4 -9.18 6.89 16.22
CA ALA A 4 -7.76 7.21 16.07
C ALA A 4 -7.08 6.23 15.09
N SER A 5 -7.34 4.93 15.24
CA SER A 5 -6.81 3.90 14.34
C SER A 5 -7.29 4.09 12.90
N ARG A 6 -8.56 4.47 12.70
CA ARG A 6 -9.11 4.73 11.35
C ARG A 6 -8.44 5.94 10.69
N ILE A 7 -8.29 7.04 11.43
CA ILE A 7 -7.66 8.25 10.92
C ILE A 7 -6.19 7.98 10.59
N PHE A 8 -5.47 7.29 11.48
CA PHE A 8 -4.09 6.92 11.27
C PHE A 8 -3.90 6.03 10.04
N LEU A 9 -4.69 4.95 9.93
CA LEU A 9 -4.65 4.03 8.78
C LEU A 9 -5.01 4.77 7.48
N GLY A 10 -6.06 5.60 7.49
CA GLY A 10 -6.48 6.35 6.31
C GLY A 10 -5.40 7.33 5.82
N LEU A 11 -4.78 8.07 6.74
CA LEU A 11 -3.67 8.98 6.42
C LEU A 11 -2.44 8.20 5.92
N PHE A 12 -2.11 7.08 6.56
CA PHE A 12 -0.98 6.25 6.16
C PHE A 12 -1.14 5.73 4.73
N LEU A 13 -2.31 5.18 4.39
CA LEU A 13 -2.60 4.68 3.05
C LEU A 13 -2.58 5.80 2.00
N LEU A 14 -3.14 6.96 2.32
CA LEU A 14 -3.11 8.11 1.43
C LEU A 14 -1.69 8.62 1.17
N ALA A 15 -0.90 8.77 2.23
CA ALA A 15 0.48 9.22 2.12
C ALA A 15 1.33 8.23 1.31
N ASN A 16 1.18 6.93 1.54
CA ASN A 16 1.93 5.89 0.84
C ASN A 16 1.48 5.72 -0.62
N GLY A 17 0.19 5.88 -0.90
CA GLY A 17 -0.35 5.91 -2.25
C GLY A 17 0.19 7.10 -3.03
N LEU A 18 0.05 8.32 -2.49
CA LEU A 18 0.57 9.55 -3.10
C LEU A 18 2.09 9.53 -3.29
N ASN A 19 2.80 8.80 -2.43
CA ASN A 19 4.25 8.68 -2.50
C ASN A 19 4.76 8.19 -3.86
N PHE A 20 3.98 7.35 -4.56
CA PHE A 20 4.37 6.81 -5.86
C PHE A 20 4.59 7.89 -6.92
N TRP A 21 3.86 9.00 -6.86
CA TRP A 21 4.02 10.12 -7.81
C TRP A 21 4.97 11.18 -7.28
N PHE A 22 4.89 11.43 -5.98
CA PHE A 22 5.54 12.56 -5.34
C PHE A 22 6.93 12.25 -4.75
N HIS A 23 7.24 10.97 -4.53
CA HIS A 23 8.54 10.47 -4.05
C HIS A 23 9.04 11.13 -2.76
N TRP A 24 8.13 11.50 -1.86
CA TRP A 24 8.45 12.24 -0.62
C TRP A 24 9.03 11.38 0.51
N LEU A 25 8.96 10.06 0.39
CA LEU A 25 9.40 9.11 1.42
C LEU A 25 10.54 8.29 0.80
N PRO A 26 11.66 8.11 1.52
CA PRO A 26 12.75 7.28 1.03
C PRO A 26 12.25 5.83 0.90
N ILE A 27 12.27 5.31 -0.33
CA ILE A 27 12.04 3.90 -0.59
C ILE A 27 13.38 3.20 -0.45
N SER A 28 13.55 2.43 0.62
CA SER A 28 14.72 1.57 0.77
C SER A 28 14.64 0.43 -0.24
N PRO A 29 15.64 0.26 -1.13
CA PRO A 29 15.63 -0.85 -2.07
C PRO A 29 15.68 -2.18 -1.30
N PRO A 30 14.84 -3.16 -1.65
CA PRO A 30 14.92 -4.50 -1.09
C PRO A 30 16.35 -5.05 -1.22
N GLN A 31 16.93 -5.54 -0.13
CA GLN A 31 18.26 -6.17 -0.16
C GLN A 31 18.23 -7.54 -0.85
N SER A 32 17.06 -8.17 -0.91
CA SER A 32 16.85 -9.48 -1.53
C SER A 32 16.58 -9.35 -3.03
N GLU A 33 17.30 -10.15 -3.83
CA GLU A 33 17.14 -10.16 -5.28
C GLU A 33 15.76 -10.69 -5.71
N ALA A 34 15.18 -11.62 -4.95
CA ALA A 34 13.83 -12.11 -5.20
C ALA A 34 12.78 -11.01 -5.00
N ALA A 35 12.93 -10.19 -3.95
CA ALA A 35 12.04 -9.05 -3.69
C ALA A 35 12.14 -8.00 -4.80
N ASN A 36 13.36 -7.69 -5.26
CA ASN A 36 13.56 -6.76 -6.38
C ASN A 36 12.89 -7.25 -7.67
N ARG A 37 13.08 -8.53 -8.05
CA ARG A 37 12.44 -9.07 -9.26
C ARG A 37 10.91 -9.04 -9.22
N LEU A 38 10.32 -9.28 -8.05
CA LEU A 38 8.87 -9.16 -7.89
C LEU A 38 8.41 -7.71 -8.06
N MET A 39 9.10 -6.76 -7.41
CA MET A 39 8.80 -5.34 -7.50
C MET A 39 8.95 -4.82 -8.94
N ASP A 40 10.03 -5.18 -9.62
CA ASP A 40 10.26 -4.83 -11.03
C ASP A 40 9.17 -5.39 -11.94
N GLY A 41 8.73 -6.63 -11.70
CA GLY A 41 7.61 -7.24 -12.43
C GLY A 41 6.28 -6.51 -12.20
N LEU A 42 6.02 -6.06 -10.97
CA LEU A 42 4.82 -5.27 -10.63
C LEU A 42 4.84 -3.88 -11.28
N VAL A 43 6.02 -3.25 -11.36
CA VAL A 43 6.19 -1.96 -12.03
C VAL A 43 6.05 -2.12 -13.54
N PHE A 44 6.71 -3.12 -14.15
CA PHE A 44 6.66 -3.38 -15.59
C PHE A 44 5.25 -3.70 -16.08
N SER A 45 4.49 -4.48 -15.30
CA SER A 45 3.10 -4.82 -15.62
C SER A 45 2.10 -3.67 -15.39
N GLY A 46 2.53 -2.57 -14.76
CA GLY A 46 1.66 -1.46 -14.38
C GLY A 46 0.75 -1.76 -13.17
N LEU A 47 0.78 -2.99 -12.64
CA LEU A 47 0.00 -3.38 -11.47
C LEU A 47 0.36 -2.56 -10.23
N PHE A 48 1.63 -2.16 -10.11
CA PHE A 48 2.06 -1.32 -9.00
C PHE A 48 1.34 0.04 -8.97
N GLY A 49 1.07 0.63 -10.14
CA GLY A 49 0.25 1.85 -10.24
C GLY A 49 -1.19 1.62 -9.80
N VAL A 50 -1.80 0.50 -10.21
CA VAL A 50 -3.16 0.11 -9.80
C VAL A 50 -3.27 -0.03 -8.29
N VAL A 51 -2.29 -0.70 -7.66
CA VAL A 51 -2.18 -0.84 -6.21
C VAL A 51 -2.19 0.55 -5.53
N LYS A 52 -1.41 1.50 -6.05
CA LYS A 52 -1.33 2.86 -5.47
C LYS A 52 -2.63 3.66 -5.61
N TYR A 53 -3.36 3.49 -6.72
CA TYR A 53 -4.71 4.06 -6.83
C TYR A 53 -5.68 3.47 -5.81
N VAL A 54 -5.63 2.15 -5.59
CA VAL A 54 -6.47 1.48 -4.59
C VAL A 54 -6.13 1.97 -3.18
N GLU A 55 -4.85 2.15 -2.83
CA GLU A 55 -4.43 2.71 -1.54
C GLU A 55 -4.97 4.13 -1.31
N ILE A 56 -4.91 5.00 -2.34
CA ILE A 56 -5.46 6.37 -2.26
C ILE A 56 -6.97 6.33 -2.04
N LEU A 57 -7.70 5.55 -2.85
CA LEU A 57 -9.15 5.46 -2.76
C LEU A 57 -9.60 4.88 -1.40
N ALA A 58 -8.91 3.84 -0.92
CA ALA A 58 -9.17 3.25 0.39
C ALA A 58 -8.86 4.23 1.53
N GLY A 59 -7.74 4.96 1.45
CA GLY A 59 -7.37 5.99 2.42
C GLY A 59 -8.41 7.11 2.50
N ILE A 60 -8.87 7.64 1.36
CA ILE A 60 -9.93 8.65 1.30
C ILE A 60 -11.23 8.12 1.90
N ALA A 61 -11.63 6.90 1.54
CA ALA A 61 -12.84 6.25 2.06
C ALA A 61 -12.81 6.10 3.59
N LEU A 62 -11.65 5.72 4.15
CA LEU A 62 -11.43 5.60 5.59
C LEU A 62 -11.48 6.97 6.30
N LEU A 63 -10.87 8.00 5.72
CA LEU A 63 -10.92 9.36 6.29
C LEU A 63 -12.33 9.95 6.24
N ALA A 64 -13.03 9.77 5.12
CA ALA A 64 -14.42 10.19 4.93
C ALA A 64 -15.43 9.36 5.74
N ASN A 65 -14.99 8.31 6.45
CA ASN A 65 -15.84 7.36 7.15
C ASN A 65 -16.94 6.74 6.26
N ARG A 66 -16.64 6.53 4.98
CA ARG A 66 -17.59 6.07 3.98
C ARG A 66 -17.06 4.81 3.32
N PHE A 67 -17.90 3.79 3.16
CA PHE A 67 -17.52 2.50 2.56
C PHE A 67 -16.33 1.80 3.25
N VAL A 68 -16.17 2.00 4.57
CA VAL A 68 -15.07 1.41 5.36
C VAL A 68 -14.92 -0.11 5.15
N PRO A 69 -15.99 -0.93 5.17
CA PRO A 69 -15.83 -2.38 4.95
C PRO A 69 -15.30 -2.72 3.55
N LEU A 70 -15.72 -1.97 2.53
CA LEU A 70 -15.28 -2.17 1.15
C LEU A 70 -13.82 -1.76 0.95
N ALA A 71 -13.42 -0.63 1.55
CA ALA A 71 -12.03 -0.17 1.53
C ALA A 71 -11.08 -1.20 2.17
N LEU A 72 -11.50 -1.80 3.29
CA LEU A 72 -10.73 -2.86 3.97
C LEU A 72 -10.68 -4.15 3.15
N ALA A 73 -11.80 -4.55 2.52
CA ALA A 73 -11.83 -5.71 1.65
C ALA A 73 -10.91 -5.55 0.43
N ALA A 74 -10.87 -4.35 -0.17
CA ALA A 74 -9.97 -4.03 -1.27
C ALA A 74 -8.49 -4.03 -0.84
N MET A 75 -8.20 -3.58 0.38
CA MET A 75 -6.85 -3.57 0.96
C MET A 75 -6.32 -4.97 1.30
N MET A 76 -7.20 -5.94 1.59
CA MET A 76 -6.79 -7.29 2.01
C MET A 76 -5.75 -7.95 1.08
N PRO A 77 -5.97 -8.08 -0.24
CA PRO A 77 -4.98 -8.71 -1.13
C PRO A 77 -3.66 -7.93 -1.19
N LEU A 78 -3.70 -6.60 -1.11
CA LEU A 78 -2.49 -5.76 -1.11
C LEU A 78 -1.64 -6.05 0.13
N THR A 79 -2.27 -6.08 1.31
CA THR A 79 -1.58 -6.35 2.56
C THR A 79 -0.93 -7.73 2.58
N VAL A 80 -1.57 -8.75 1.99
CA VAL A 80 -0.98 -10.09 1.88
C VAL A 80 0.31 -10.07 1.06
N VAL A 81 0.33 -9.36 -0.08
CA VAL A 81 1.53 -9.25 -0.92
C VAL A 81 2.63 -8.47 -0.21
N ILE A 82 2.29 -7.37 0.46
CA ILE A 82 3.24 -6.57 1.25
C ILE A 82 3.87 -7.44 2.35
N CYS A 83 3.04 -8.16 3.12
CA CYS A 83 3.53 -9.08 4.15
C CYS A 83 4.44 -10.17 3.58
N TYR A 84 4.12 -10.71 2.40
CA TYR A 84 4.98 -11.70 1.76
C TYR A 84 6.35 -11.12 1.40
N VAL A 85 6.39 -9.92 0.80
CA VAL A 85 7.66 -9.26 0.48
C VAL A 85 8.46 -8.96 1.74
N ASP A 86 7.84 -8.34 2.73
CA ASP A 86 8.55 -7.84 3.93
C ASP A 86 9.01 -8.96 4.87
N TYR A 87 8.19 -10.00 5.09
CA TYR A 87 8.50 -11.04 6.07
C TYR A 87 9.10 -12.31 5.47
N VAL A 88 8.88 -12.58 4.18
CA VAL A 88 9.36 -13.83 3.55
C VAL A 88 10.53 -13.58 2.62
N LEU A 89 10.53 -12.46 1.88
CA LEU A 89 11.57 -12.20 0.88
C LEU A 89 12.70 -11.33 1.41
N ILE A 90 12.43 -10.40 2.33
CA ILE A 90 13.40 -9.40 2.83
C ILE A 90 14.11 -9.85 4.12
N VAL A 91 13.46 -10.68 4.96
CA VAL A 91 14.07 -11.31 6.16
C VAL A 91 15.07 -12.39 5.73
#